data_AF-A0AA47B540-F1
#
_entry.id   AF-A0AA47B540-F1
#
_cell.length_a   1.000
_cell.length_b   1.000
_cell.length_c   1.000
_cell.angle_alpha   90.00
_cell.angle_beta   90.00
_cell.angle_gamma   90.00
#
_symmetry.space_group_name_H-M   'P 1'
#
loop_
_entity.id
_entity.type
_entity.pdbx_description
1 polymer ?
#
loop_
_entity_poly.entity_id
_entity_poly.type
_entity_poly.pdbx_seq_one_letter_code
_entity_poly.pdbx_strand_id
1 'polypeptide(L)'
;MRINKKVKGFFIAESMVALMIALMGVTTLALIVGESRQIEQNIEHKTDFTYAWHVMRKNNLKKIVVHDHVYYLTGKMRVYDETNEKTYQIRK
;
A
#
# COMPACT_ATOMS: atom_id res chain seq x y z
N MET A 1 -4.91 45.30 -34.24
CA MET A 1 -5.37 43.88 -34.17
C MET A 1 -4.20 42.88 -33.99
N ARG A 2 -3.26 43.09 -33.06
CA ARG A 2 -2.16 42.12 -32.74
C ARG A 2 -2.16 41.66 -31.28
N ILE A 3 -2.59 42.52 -30.34
CA ILE A 3 -2.70 42.21 -28.90
C ILE A 3 -3.68 41.04 -28.66
N ASN A 4 -4.80 41.04 -29.38
CA ASN A 4 -5.85 40.02 -29.23
C ASN A 4 -5.41 38.60 -29.65
N LYS A 5 -4.43 38.47 -30.56
CA LYS A 5 -3.86 37.16 -30.95
C LYS A 5 -2.89 36.62 -29.89
N LYS A 6 -2.05 37.47 -29.28
CA LYS A 6 -1.12 37.07 -28.21
C LYS A 6 -1.85 36.59 -26.95
N VAL A 7 -2.90 37.31 -26.55
CA VAL A 7 -3.72 36.97 -25.38
C VAL A 7 -4.47 35.64 -25.60
N LYS A 8 -5.05 35.43 -26.79
CA LYS A 8 -5.67 34.14 -27.16
C LYS A 8 -4.67 32.97 -27.15
N GLY A 9 -3.45 33.18 -27.65
CA GLY A 9 -2.40 32.16 -27.62
C GLY A 9 -1.98 31.79 -26.20
N PHE A 10 -1.90 32.77 -25.30
CA PHE A 10 -1.61 32.56 -23.88
C PHE A 10 -2.71 31.73 -23.20
N PHE A 11 -3.99 32.06 -23.41
CA PHE A 11 -5.11 31.29 -22.85
C PHE A 11 -5.16 29.85 -23.36
N ILE A 12 -4.81 29.61 -24.63
CA ILE A 12 -4.72 28.25 -25.18
C ILE A 12 -3.61 27.46 -24.48
N ALA A 13 -2.42 28.05 -24.32
CA ALA A 13 -1.31 27.38 -23.63
C ALA A 13 -1.65 27.08 -22.17
N GLU A 14 -2.25 28.03 -21.46
CA GLU A 14 -2.71 27.84 -20.07
C GLU A 14 -3.75 26.72 -19.98
N SER A 15 -4.74 26.70 -20.88
CA SER A 15 -5.77 25.65 -20.91
C SER A 15 -5.19 24.28 -21.22
N MET A 16 -4.18 24.19 -22.10
CA MET A 16 -3.49 22.94 -22.39
C MET A 16 -2.71 22.42 -21.19
N VAL A 17 -2.01 23.30 -20.46
CA VAL A 17 -1.30 22.93 -19.23
C VAL A 17 -2.29 22.49 -18.15
N ALA A 18 -3.38 23.22 -17.96
CA ALA A 18 -4.44 22.85 -17.02
C ALA A 18 -5.05 21.49 -17.35
N LEU A 19 -5.31 21.22 -18.64
CA LEU A 19 -5.83 19.93 -19.11
C LEU A 19 -4.84 18.79 -18.85
N MET A 20 -3.54 19.00 -19.12
CA MET A 20 -2.50 18.00 -18.84
C MET A 20 -2.44 17.66 -17.35
N ILE A 21 -2.48 18.68 -16.48
CA ILE A 21 -2.50 18.48 -15.02
C ILE A 21 -3.76 17.73 -14.60
N ALA A 22 -4.93 18.09 -15.14
CA ALA A 22 -6.18 17.41 -14.83
C ALA A 22 -6.13 15.92 -15.22
N LEU A 23 -5.63 15.60 -16.42
CA LEU A 23 -5.48 14.22 -16.87
C LEU A 23 -4.51 13.43 -15.98
N MET A 24 -3.38 14.02 -15.61
CA MET A 24 -2.43 13.40 -14.67
C MET A 24 -3.06 13.17 -13.28
N GLY A 25 -3.88 14.10 -12.80
CA GLY A 25 -4.61 13.95 -11.54
C GLY A 25 -5.60 12.79 -11.58
N VAL A 26 -6.38 12.67 -12.65
CA VAL A 26 -7.34 11.57 -12.82
C VAL A 26 -6.62 10.22 -12.92
N THR A 27 -5.53 10.13 -13.69
CA THR A 27 -4.80 8.85 -13.85
C THR A 27 -4.11 8.42 -12.56
N THR A 28 -3.48 9.34 -11.83
CA THR A 28 -2.87 9.03 -10.53
C THR A 28 -3.92 8.59 -9.51
N LEU A 29 -5.08 9.25 -9.47
CA LEU A 29 -6.19 8.84 -8.61
C LEU A 29 -6.69 7.44 -8.98
N ALA A 30 -6.85 7.14 -10.26
CA ALA A 30 -7.29 5.83 -10.73
C ALA A 30 -6.30 4.72 -10.32
N LEU A 31 -4.99 4.98 -10.42
CA LEU A 31 -3.96 4.04 -9.97
C LEU A 31 -4.00 3.84 -8.45
N ILE A 32 -4.09 4.92 -7.67
CA ILE A 32 -4.19 4.85 -6.21
C ILE A 32 -5.41 4.03 -5.78
N VAL A 33 -6.57 4.29 -6.37
CA VAL A 33 -7.81 3.55 -6.06
C VAL A 33 -7.66 2.08 -6.49
N GLY A 34 -7.08 1.82 -7.67
CA GLY A 34 -6.84 0.46 -8.15
C GLY A 34 -5.92 -0.36 -7.24
N GLU A 35 -4.87 0.27 -6.69
CA GLU A 35 -3.90 -0.40 -5.81
C GLU A 35 -4.31 -0.38 -4.34
N SER A 36 -5.26 0.47 -3.93
CA SER A 36 -5.64 0.70 -2.53
C SER A 36 -5.98 -0.60 -1.78
N ARG A 37 -6.78 -1.49 -2.41
CA ARG A 37 -7.16 -2.78 -1.82
C ARG A 37 -5.96 -3.70 -1.61
N GLN A 38 -5.02 -3.73 -2.56
CA GLN A 38 -3.82 -4.56 -2.44
C GLN A 38 -2.88 -4.02 -1.38
N ILE A 39 -2.77 -2.69 -1.27
CA ILE A 39 -2.02 -2.01 -0.22
C ILE A 39 -2.62 -2.33 1.15
N GLU A 40 -3.94 -2.24 1.30
CA GLU A 40 -4.66 -2.53 2.54
C GLU A 40 -4.42 -3.97 3.00
N GLN A 41 -4.60 -4.96 2.11
CA GLN A 41 -4.33 -6.37 2.40
C GLN A 41 -2.87 -6.60 2.81
N ASN A 42 -1.92 -5.98 2.10
CA ASN A 42 -0.50 -6.12 2.45
C ASN A 42 -0.17 -5.53 3.82
N ILE A 43 -0.80 -4.41 4.19
CA ILE A 43 -0.62 -3.77 5.50
C ILE A 43 -1.26 -4.63 6.60
N GLU A 44 -2.45 -5.15 6.36
CA GLU A 44 -3.17 -6.05 7.28
C GLU A 44 -2.34 -7.30 7.57
N HIS A 45 -1.92 -8.04 6.54
CA HIS A 45 -1.07 -9.22 6.71
C HIS A 45 0.25 -8.90 7.43
N LYS A 46 0.87 -7.76 7.09
CA LYS A 46 2.11 -7.31 7.75
C LYS A 46 1.92 -7.06 9.23
N THR A 47 0.80 -6.45 9.58
CA THR A 47 0.44 -6.13 10.95
C THR A 47 0.15 -7.40 11.72
N ASP A 48 -0.61 -8.32 11.13
CA ASP A 48 -1.00 -9.60 11.74
C ASP A 48 0.20 -10.48 12.09
N PHE A 49 1.12 -10.74 11.14
CA PHE A 49 2.27 -11.59 11.44
C PHE A 49 3.21 -10.93 12.45
N THR A 50 3.31 -9.59 12.45
CA THR A 50 4.16 -8.84 13.38
C THR A 50 3.58 -8.89 14.79
N TYR A 51 2.26 -8.71 14.88
CA TYR A 51 1.52 -8.85 16.14
C TYR A 51 1.63 -10.27 16.68
N ALA A 52 1.38 -11.28 15.84
CA ALA A 52 1.53 -12.69 16.19
C ALA A 52 2.93 -12.98 16.75
N TRP A 53 3.98 -12.50 16.07
CA TRP A 53 5.36 -12.63 16.54
C TRP A 53 5.57 -11.99 17.91
N HIS A 54 5.11 -10.75 18.10
CA HIS A 54 5.28 -10.02 19.35
C HIS A 54 4.60 -10.73 20.52
N VAL A 55 3.34 -11.14 20.34
CA VAL A 55 2.57 -11.84 21.37
C VAL A 55 3.17 -13.21 21.69
N MET A 56 3.55 -13.99 20.67
CA MET A 56 4.21 -15.28 20.86
C MET A 56 5.52 -15.15 21.64
N ARG A 57 6.35 -14.15 21.32
CA ARG A 57 7.61 -13.90 22.02
C ARG A 57 7.40 -13.44 23.46
N LYS A 58 6.44 -12.55 23.71
CA LYS A 58 6.15 -12.02 25.04
C LYS A 58 5.56 -13.07 25.99
N ASN A 59 4.73 -13.97 25.46
CA ASN A 59 4.01 -14.97 26.25
C ASN A 59 4.60 -16.39 26.12
N ASN A 60 5.75 -16.54 25.46
CA ASN A 60 6.42 -17.82 25.19
C ASN A 60 5.51 -18.87 24.52
N LEU A 61 4.66 -18.43 23.59
CA LEU A 61 3.74 -19.30 22.85
C LEU A 61 4.40 -19.78 21.55
N LYS A 62 4.12 -21.03 21.16
CA LYS A 62 4.64 -21.63 19.92
C LYS A 62 3.74 -21.38 18.70
N LYS A 63 2.44 -21.20 18.94
CA LYS A 63 1.38 -21.03 17.95
C LYS A 63 0.37 -20.01 18.46
N ILE A 64 -0.14 -19.17 17.56
CA ILE A 64 -1.27 -18.27 17.82
C ILE A 64 -2.15 -18.19 16.58
N VAL A 65 -3.44 -17.96 16.80
CA VAL A 65 -4.40 -17.62 15.75
C VAL A 65 -4.66 -16.13 15.81
N VAL A 66 -4.44 -15.42 14.70
CA VAL A 66 -4.75 -13.99 14.56
C VAL A 66 -5.68 -13.85 13.36
N HIS A 67 -6.88 -13.32 13.58
CA HIS A 67 -8.00 -13.41 12.64
C HIS A 67 -8.20 -14.87 12.19
N ASP A 68 -8.10 -15.13 10.89
CA ASP A 68 -8.25 -16.46 10.29
C ASP A 68 -6.89 -17.12 9.94
N HIS A 69 -5.79 -16.54 10.44
CA HIS A 69 -4.44 -17.00 10.14
C HIS A 69 -3.81 -17.73 11.32
N VAL A 70 -3.22 -18.87 11.03
CA VAL A 70 -2.48 -19.65 12.02
C VAL A 70 -1.00 -19.40 11.88
N TYR A 71 -0.40 -18.85 12.92
CA TYR A 71 1.01 -18.47 12.95
C TYR A 71 1.82 -19.35 13.90
N TYR A 72 3.01 -19.76 13.46
CA TYR A 72 3.98 -20.53 14.22
C TYR A 72 5.30 -19.78 14.37
N LEU A 73 5.87 -19.84 15.57
CA LEU A 73 7.20 -19.30 15.82
C LEU A 73 8.26 -20.30 15.33
N THR A 74 8.90 -20.01 14.21
CA THR A 74 9.93 -20.89 13.60
C THR A 74 11.37 -20.43 13.89
N GLY A 75 11.55 -19.33 14.62
CA GLY A 75 12.86 -18.84 15.05
C GLY A 75 12.78 -17.55 15.86
N LYS A 76 13.94 -16.91 16.13
CA LYS A 76 14.00 -15.67 16.91
C LYS A 76 13.23 -14.50 16.27
N MET A 77 13.23 -14.40 14.93
CA MET A 77 12.61 -13.31 14.16
C MET A 77 11.89 -13.84 12.90
N ARG A 78 11.34 -15.06 12.97
CA ARG A 78 10.61 -15.68 11.86
C ARG A 78 9.29 -16.23 12.35
N VAL A 79 8.26 -16.02 11.53
CA VAL A 79 6.92 -16.57 11.73
C VAL A 79 6.51 -17.31 10.48
N TYR A 80 6.01 -18.52 10.64
CA TYR A 80 5.39 -19.28 9.56
C TYR A 80 3.88 -19.13 9.64
N ASP A 81 3.26 -18.76 8.54
CA ASP A 81 1.82 -18.72 8.32
C ASP A 81 1.40 -20.04 7.66
N GLU A 82 0.63 -20.86 8.39
CA GLU A 82 0.10 -22.13 7.88
C GLU A 82 -1.06 -21.93 6.91
N THR A 83 -1.84 -20.85 7.07
CA THR A 83 -2.97 -20.56 6.18
C THR A 83 -2.50 -20.18 4.78
N ASN A 84 -1.40 -19.43 4.68
CA ASN A 84 -0.82 -18.99 3.41
C ASN A 84 0.43 -19.76 2.98
N GLU A 85 0.82 -20.77 3.76
CA GLU A 85 2.03 -21.59 3.58
C GLU A 85 3.32 -20.77 3.37
N LYS A 86 3.43 -19.61 4.03
CA LYS A 86 4.54 -18.65 3.83
C LYS A 86 5.29 -18.37 5.12
N THR A 87 6.61 -18.21 4.99
CA THR A 87 7.46 -17.77 6.11
C THR A 87 7.81 -16.30 5.98
N TYR A 88 7.52 -15.53 7.02
CA TYR A 88 7.82 -14.11 7.12
C TYR A 88 9.00 -13.87 8.07
N GLN A 89 9.95 -13.05 7.63
CA GLN A 89 11.04 -12.57 8.46
C GLN A 89 10.70 -11.19 9.02
N ILE A 90 10.70 -11.07 10.35
CA ILE A 90 10.51 -9.80 11.03
C ILE A 90 11.77 -8.96 10.85
N ARG A 91 11.65 -7.82 10.18
CA ARG A 91 12.71 -6.79 10.15
C ARG A 91 12.46 -5.83 11.30
N LYS A 92 13.52 -5.56 12.07
CA LYS A 92 13.49 -4.63 13.20
C LYS A 92 13.42 -3.18 12.70
#